data_AF-A0A0F2SBN1-F1
#
_entry.id   AF-A0A0F2SBN1-F1
#
_cell.length_a   1.000
_cell.length_b   1.000
_cell.length_c   1.000
_cell.angle_alpha   90.00
_cell.angle_beta   90.00
_cell.angle_gamma   90.00
#
_symmetry.space_group_name_H-M   'P 1'
#
loop_
_entity.id
_entity.type
_entity.pdbx_description
1 polymer ?
#
loop_
_entity_poly.entity_id
_entity_poly.type
_entity_poly.pdbx_seq_one_letter_code
_entity_poly.pdbx_strand_id
1 'polypeptide(L)' 'MGSSNVGIDIGTQTVGISSSEKVRLLELAPEINTPYREIRKLQRKMDRSRRANNPNKFKVDGT' A
#
# COMPACT_ATOMS: atom_id res chain seq x y z
N MET A 1 -32.63 15.62 -13.64
CA MET A 1 -31.30 15.28 -13.09
C MET A 1 -31.40 13.90 -12.47
N GLY A 2 -30.44 13.01 -12.72
CA GLY A 2 -30.43 11.67 -12.16
C GLY A 2 -30.07 11.71 -10.67
N SER A 3 -30.96 11.18 -9.82
CA SER A 3 -30.76 11.07 -8.37
C SER A 3 -30.48 9.60 -8.06
N SER A 4 -29.21 9.23 -8.09
CA SER A 4 -28.76 7.86 -7.78
C SER A 4 -27.64 7.93 -6.76
N ASN A 5 -27.67 7.04 -5.77
CA ASN A 5 -26.67 7.00 -4.71
C ASN A 5 -25.35 6.42 -5.23
N VAL A 6 -24.24 7.07 -4.83
CA VAL A 6 -22.88 6.62 -5.11
C VAL A 6 -22.13 6.51 -3.78
N GLY A 7 -21.54 5.36 -3.51
CA GLY A 7 -20.62 5.15 -2.39
C GLY A 7 -19.18 5.41 -2.83
N ILE A 8 -18.43 6.13 -2.01
CA ILE A 8 -16.99 6.39 -2.20
C ILE A 8 -16.26 5.90 -0.96
N ASP A 9 -15.25 5.06 -1.16
CA ASP A 9 -14.35 4.58 -0.11
C ASP A 9 -12.90 4.94 -0.48
N ILE A 10 -12.23 5.70 0.39
CA ILE A 10 -10.89 6.24 0.12
C ILE A 10 -9.87 5.46 0.94
N GLY A 11 -9.09 4.65 0.24
CA GLY A 11 -7.88 4.03 0.77
C GLY A 11 -6.66 4.94 0.61
N THR A 12 -5.53 4.50 1.16
CA THR A 12 -4.26 5.27 1.10
C THR A 12 -3.66 5.37 -0.31
N GLN A 13 -4.04 4.48 -1.21
CA GLN A 13 -3.52 4.40 -2.58
C GLN A 13 -4.61 4.43 -3.65
N THR A 14 -5.84 4.12 -3.28
CA THR A 14 -6.93 3.92 -4.24
C THR A 14 -8.25 4.47 -3.70
N VAL A 15 -9.14 4.81 -4.62
CA VAL A 15 -10.52 5.20 -4.34
C VAL A 15 -11.44 4.16 -4.96
N GLY A 16 -12.21 3.48 -4.10
CA GLY A 16 -13.33 2.64 -4.48
C GLY A 16 -14.56 3.50 -4.74
N ILE A 17 -15.23 3.29 -5.87
CA ILE A 17 -16.48 3.95 -6.23
C ILE A 17 -17.50 2.87 -6.55
N SER A 18 -18.67 2.93 -5.93
CA SER A 18 -19.75 1.96 -6.13
C SER A 18 -21.10 2.65 -6.35
N SER A 19 -21.89 2.11 -7.26
CA SER A 19 -23.30 2.43 -7.45
C SER A 19 -24.05 1.15 -7.82
N SER A 20 -25.37 1.23 -7.93
CA SER A 20 -26.21 0.12 -8.39
C SER A 20 -25.84 -0.42 -9.78
N GLU A 21 -25.18 0.40 -10.60
CA GLU A 21 -24.88 0.08 -12.01
C GLU A 21 -23.39 -0.18 -12.26
N LYS A 22 -22.50 0.35 -11.41
CA LYS A 22 -21.06 0.31 -11.67
C LYS A 22 -20.22 0.32 -10.40
N VAL A 23 -19.14 -0.46 -10.44
CA VAL A 23 -18.06 -0.39 -9.46
C VAL A 23 -16.76 -0.05 -10.17
N ARG A 24 -15.94 0.81 -9.55
CA ARG A 24 -14.60 1.17 -10.03
C ARG A 24 -13.62 1.23 -8.86
N LEU A 25 -12.38 0.87 -9.13
CA LEU A 25 -11.23 1.11 -8.25
C LEU A 25 -10.23 1.95 -9.04
N LEU A 26 -9.91 3.13 -8.55
CA LEU A 26 -9.01 4.08 -9.20
C LEU A 26 -7.81 4.35 -8.30
N GLU A 27 -6.64 4.62 -8.87
CA GLU A 27 -5.53 5.16 -8.08
C GLU A 27 -5.92 6.54 -7.54
N LEU A 28 -5.58 6.80 -6.28
CA LEU A 28 -5.88 8.07 -5.62
C LEU A 28 -5.04 9.22 -6.21
N ALA A 29 -3.81 8.92 -6.64
CA ALA A 29 -2.89 9.88 -7.22
C ALA A 29 -2.12 9.26 -8.39
N PRO A 30 -2.78 9.05 -9.56
CA PRO A 30 -2.21 8.32 -10.69
C PRO A 30 -1.00 9.01 -11.34
N GLU A 31 -0.88 10.33 -11.15
CA GLU A 31 0.26 11.12 -11.65
C GLU A 31 1.49 11.02 -10.73
N ILE A 32 1.32 10.52 -9.50
CA ILE A 32 2.40 10.39 -8.53
C ILE A 32 3.04 9.01 -8.68
N ASN A 33 4.18 8.94 -9.37
CA ASN A 33 5.00 7.74 -9.40
C ASN A 33 5.75 7.57 -8.07
N THR A 34 5.21 6.73 -7.19
CA THR A 34 5.87 6.42 -5.91
C THR A 34 6.82 5.23 -6.09
N PRO A 35 8.12 5.34 -5.73
CA PRO A 35 9.11 4.29 -5.97
C PRO A 35 9.04 3.14 -4.97
N TYR A 36 7.87 2.54 -4.77
CA TYR A 36 7.61 1.48 -3.78
C TYR A 36 8.55 0.28 -3.90
N ARG A 37 9.01 -0.04 -5.11
CA ARG A 37 9.97 -1.13 -5.34
C ARG A 37 11.32 -0.82 -4.71
N GLU A 38 11.84 0.39 -4.88
CA GLU A 38 13.13 0.80 -4.35
C GLU A 38 13.06 0.98 -2.84
N ILE A 39 11.99 1.60 -2.32
CA ILE A 39 11.73 1.70 -0.88
C ILE A 39 11.74 0.32 -0.22
N ARG A 40 11.01 -0.67 -0.79
CA ARG A 40 11.01 -2.05 -0.26
C ARG A 40 12.38 -2.72 -0.29
N LYS A 41 13.18 -2.50 -1.33
CA LYS A 41 14.56 -3.04 -1.39
C LYS A 41 15.43 -2.44 -0.29
N LEU A 42 15.37 -1.13 -0.10
CA LEU A 42 16.12 -0.42 0.93
C LEU A 42 15.72 -0.87 2.34
N GLN A 43 14.42 -0.96 2.62
CA GLN A 43 13.90 -1.45 3.89
C GLN A 43 14.38 -2.88 4.18
N ARG A 44 14.29 -3.80 3.21
CA ARG A 44 14.79 -5.17 3.38
C ARG A 44 16.29 -5.24 3.61
N LYS A 45 17.08 -4.38 2.95
CA LYS A 45 18.53 -4.30 3.18
C LYS A 45 18.82 -3.83 4.61
N MET A 46 18.12 -2.79 5.07
CA MET A 46 18.25 -2.26 6.42
C MET A 46 17.87 -3.31 7.47
N ASP A 47 16.75 -4.00 7.24
CA ASP A 47 16.22 -5.02 8.13
C ASP A 47 17.18 -6.22 8.28
N ARG A 48 17.77 -6.70 7.17
CA ARG A 48 18.84 -7.72 7.23
C ARG A 48 20.07 -7.25 8.01
N SER A 49 20.51 -6.01 7.81
CA SER A 49 21.64 -5.44 8.54
C SER A 49 21.35 -5.36 10.05
N ARG A 50 20.14 -4.94 10.43
CA ARG A 50 19.72 -4.89 11.84
C ARG A 50 19.73 -6.28 12.49
N ARG A 51 19.25 -7.31 11.80
CA ARG A 51 19.28 -8.69 12.32
C ARG A 51 20.71 -9.23 12.46
N ALA A 52 21.54 -9.03 11.44
CA ALA A 52 22.93 -9.50 11.44
C ALA A 52 23.77 -8.88 12.57
N ASN A 53 23.55 -7.59 12.87
CA ASN A 53 24.30 -6.87 13.89
C ASN A 53 23.70 -6.95 15.29
N ASN A 54 22.49 -7.51 15.44
CA ASN A 54 21.83 -7.63 16.74
C ASN A 54 21.17 -9.01 16.92
N PRO A 55 21.93 -10.12 16.77
CA PRO A 55 21.38 -11.47 16.80
C PRO A 55 20.66 -11.80 18.11
N ASN A 56 21.02 -11.16 19.22
CA ASN A 56 20.40 -11.37 20.54
C ASN A 56 18.99 -10.77 20.66
N LYS A 57 18.55 -9.96 19.70
CA LYS A 57 17.23 -9.29 19.70
C LYS A 57 16.32 -9.74 18.55
N PHE A 58 16.78 -10.66 17.71
CA PHE A 58 16.03 -11.18 16.58
C PHE A 58 16.06 -12.70 16.58
N LYS A 59 14.95 -13.35 16.22
CA LYS A 59 14.94 -14.80 16.08
C LYS A 59 15.72 -15.22 14.84
N VAL A 60 16.36 -16.38 14.94
CA VAL A 60 17.16 -16.98 13.87
C VAL A 60 16.30 -17.35 12.66
N ASP A 61 15.03 -17.71 12.88
CA ASP A 61 14.07 -18.07 11.82
C ASP A 61 13.37 -16.87 11.15
N GLY A 62 13.66 -15.64 11.61
CA GLY A 62 13.12 -14.42 11.02
C GLY A 62 11.71 -14.03 11.48
N THR A 63 11.14 -14.73 12.48
CA THR A 63 9.87 -14.37 13.15
C THR A 63 10.09 -13.51 14.40
#